data_AF-X1VJG9-F1
#
_entry.id   AF-X1VJG9-F1
#
_cell.length_a   1.000
_cell.length_b   1.000
_cell.length_c   1.000
_cell.angle_alpha   90.00
_cell.angle_beta   90.00
_cell.angle_gamma   90.00
#
_symmetry.space_group_name_H-M   'P 1'
#
loop_
_entity.id
_entity.type
_entity.pdbx_description
1 polymer ?
#
loop_
_entity_poly.entity_id
_entity_poly.type
_entity_poly.pdbx_seq_one_letter_code
_entity_poly.pdbx_strand_id
1 'polypeptide(L)'
;FVYEPRFILIDEVERLAPEHIGVLNSLMATGIVSETKHGKTRELELDTRVFAAGIRVEKLPQDLLSRFTKLHFAPYSEQEFIEVSQRMPCSGLTLRMP
;
A
#
# COMPACT_ATOMS: atom_id res chain seq x y z
N PHE A 1 -9.69 19.56 2.93
CA PHE A 1 -9.12 18.94 1.71
C PHE A 1 -9.06 19.92 0.53
N VAL A 2 -7.87 20.10 -0.06
CA VAL A 2 -7.63 20.83 -1.33
C VAL A 2 -7.36 19.85 -2.48
N TYR A 3 -7.12 18.57 -2.16
CA TYR A 3 -6.72 17.53 -3.09
C TYR A 3 -7.58 16.28 -2.87
N GLU A 4 -8.12 15.76 -3.98
CA GLU A 4 -9.00 14.59 -4.03
C GLU A 4 -8.29 13.52 -4.88
N PRO A 5 -7.37 12.74 -4.30
CA PRO A 5 -6.57 11.79 -5.05
C PRO A 5 -7.44 10.67 -5.62
N ARG A 6 -7.27 10.36 -6.90
CA ARG A 6 -7.87 9.16 -7.50
C ARG A 6 -7.22 7.87 -7.00
N PHE A 7 -5.94 7.95 -6.59
CA PHE A 7 -5.14 6.81 -6.17
C PHE A 7 -4.34 7.12 -4.91
N ILE A 8 -4.32 6.17 -3.98
CA ILE A 8 -3.41 6.15 -2.84
C ILE A 8 -2.53 4.91 -2.98
N LEU A 9 -1.22 5.11 -2.90
CA LEU A 9 -0.22 4.05 -2.91
C LEU A 9 0.42 3.98 -1.51
N ILE A 10 0.40 2.81 -0.90
CA ILE A 10 0.96 2.56 0.42
C ILE A 10 2.01 1.46 0.30
N ASP A 11 3.23 1.75 0.71
CA ASP A 11 4.26 0.75 0.90
C ASP A 11 4.36 0.39 2.39
N GLU A 12 4.82 -0.82 2.69
CA GLU A 12 4.94 -1.36 4.04
C GLU A 12 3.67 -1.15 4.89
N VAL A 13 2.49 -1.51 4.35
CA VAL A 13 1.18 -1.27 4.97
C VAL A 13 1.07 -1.83 6.40
N GLU A 14 1.83 -2.85 6.75
CA GLU A 14 1.92 -3.42 8.09
C GLU A 14 2.55 -2.48 9.13
N ARG A 15 3.20 -1.40 8.70
CA ARG A 15 3.83 -0.40 9.58
C ARG A 15 2.93 0.79 9.87
N LEU A 16 1.72 0.83 9.29
CA LEU A 16 0.76 1.89 9.56
C LEU A 16 0.35 1.91 11.04
N ALA A 17 0.23 3.12 11.59
CA ALA A 17 -0.36 3.31 12.90
C ALA A 17 -1.86 2.91 12.89
N PRO A 18 -2.40 2.37 14.00
CA PRO A 18 -3.80 1.92 14.07
C PRO A 18 -4.83 2.99 13.70
N GLU A 19 -4.55 4.26 13.99
CA GLU A 19 -5.40 5.40 13.63
C GLU A 19 -5.59 5.55 12.13
N HIS A 20 -4.59 5.21 11.31
CA HIS A 20 -4.69 5.27 9.86
C HIS A 20 -5.51 4.11 9.28
N ILE A 21 -5.54 2.96 9.97
CA ILE A 21 -6.34 1.80 9.56
C ILE A 21 -7.83 2.14 9.57
N GLY A 22 -8.29 2.84 10.61
CA GLY A 22 -9.69 3.28 10.71
C GLY A 22 -10.10 4.21 9.57
N VAL A 23 -9.22 5.15 9.19
CA VAL A 23 -9.44 6.05 8.06
C VAL A 23 -9.49 5.28 6.74
N LEU A 24 -8.57 4.33 6.52
CA LEU A 24 -8.57 3.49 5.32
C LEU A 24 -9.82 2.61 5.22
N ASN A 25 -10.27 2.04 6.32
CA ASN A 25 -11.50 1.27 6.35
C ASN A 25 -12.71 2.11 5.93
N SER A 26 -12.84 3.34 6.46
CA SER A 26 -13.92 4.26 6.07
C SER A 26 -13.84 4.63 4.59
N LEU A 27 -12.66 5.06 4.13
CA LEU A 27 -12.42 5.42 2.74
C LEU A 27 -12.74 4.27 1.77
N MET A 28 -12.30 3.06 2.06
CA MET A 28 -12.50 1.92 1.17
C MET A 28 -13.89 1.30 1.25
N ALA A 29 -14.61 1.49 2.37
CA ALA A 29 -15.96 0.96 2.53
C ALA A 29 -17.03 1.89 1.95
N THR A 30 -16.89 3.20 2.17
CA THR A 30 -17.93 4.19 1.83
C THR A 30 -17.43 5.36 1.01
N GLY A 31 -16.12 5.49 0.79
CA GLY A 31 -15.53 6.69 0.19
C GLY A 31 -15.41 7.86 1.16
N ILE A 32 -15.90 7.75 2.40
CA ILE A 32 -16.00 8.89 3.32
C ILE A 32 -14.73 9.06 4.14
N VAL A 33 -14.23 10.29 4.19
CA VAL A 33 -13.17 10.74 5.10
C VAL A 33 -13.65 11.95 5.88
N SER A 34 -13.43 11.93 7.20
CA SER A 34 -13.83 13.03 8.10
C SER A 34 -12.59 13.73 8.67
N GLU A 35 -12.53 15.05 8.52
CA GLU A 35 -11.48 15.92 9.06
C GLU A 35 -12.07 16.81 10.16
N THR A 36 -11.53 16.71 11.38
CA THR A 36 -11.89 17.62 12.48
C THR A 36 -10.77 18.64 12.67
N LYS A 37 -11.04 19.90 12.33
CA LYS A 37 -10.06 21.01 12.50
C LYS A 37 -10.71 22.17 13.24
N HIS A 38 -10.08 22.62 14.33
CA HIS A 38 -10.54 23.73 15.18
C HIS A 38 -12.02 23.64 15.61
N GLY A 39 -12.50 22.44 15.97
CA GLY A 39 -13.87 22.21 16.42
C GLY A 39 -14.92 22.17 15.30
N LYS A 40 -14.50 22.22 14.03
CA LYS A 40 -15.37 21.98 12.87
C LYS A 40 -15.03 20.63 12.26
N THR A 41 -16.03 19.76 12.13
CA THR A 41 -15.94 18.49 11.42
C THR A 41 -16.42 18.68 9.99
N ARG A 42 -15.60 18.25 9.03
CA ARG A 42 -15.96 18.23 7.61
C ARG A 42 -15.82 16.81 7.09
N GLU A 43 -16.90 16.31 6.51
CA GLU A 43 -16.90 15.06 5.76
C GLU A 43 -16.69 15.33 4.28
N LEU A 44 -15.99 14.42 3.61
CA LEU A 44 -15.76 14.42 2.17
C LEU A 44 -15.93 13.00 1.67
N GLU A 45 -16.68 12.85 0.58
CA GLU A 45 -16.79 11.60 -0.16
C GLU A 45 -15.79 11.60 -1.32
N LEU A 46 -15.01 10.52 -1.44
CA LEU A 46 -13.91 10.37 -2.37
C LEU A 46 -14.06 9.08 -3.19
N ASP A 47 -13.97 9.19 -4.52
CA ASP A 47 -13.78 8.04 -5.41
C ASP A 47 -12.28 7.73 -5.55
N THR A 48 -11.68 7.24 -4.46
CA THR A 48 -10.25 6.92 -4.37
C THR A 48 -10.03 5.42 -4.35
N ARG A 49 -9.06 4.94 -5.14
CA ARG A 49 -8.60 3.54 -5.10
C ARG A 49 -7.30 3.43 -4.32
N VAL A 50 -7.21 2.43 -3.44
CA VAL A 50 -6.03 2.18 -2.61
C VAL A 50 -5.28 0.96 -3.15
N PHE A 51 -3.98 1.12 -3.38
CA PHE A 51 -3.05 0.02 -3.63
C PHE A 51 -2.05 -0.04 -2.49
N ALA A 52 -1.86 -1.23 -1.92
CA ALA A 52 -0.99 -1.43 -0.79
C ALA A 52 -0.02 -2.59 -1.07
N ALA A 53 1.25 -2.38 -0.72
CA ALA A 53 2.28 -3.40 -0.66
C ALA A 53 2.65 -3.65 0.81
N GLY A 54 2.98 -4.90 1.12
CA GLY A 54 3.40 -5.28 2.46
C GLY A 54 4.06 -6.66 2.46
N ILE A 55 4.93 -6.90 3.44
CA ILE A 55 5.68 -8.15 3.55
C ILE A 55 4.91 -9.15 4.41
N ARG A 56 4.27 -8.68 5.49
CA ARG A 56 3.59 -9.52 6.48
C ARG A 56 2.11 -9.17 6.58
N VAL A 57 1.39 -9.36 5.49
CA VAL A 57 -0.03 -8.98 5.38
C VAL A 57 -0.93 -9.80 6.31
N GLU A 58 -0.47 -10.93 6.82
CA GLU A 58 -1.22 -11.80 7.76
C GLU A 58 -1.39 -11.15 9.13
N LYS A 59 -0.57 -10.14 9.46
CA LYS A 59 -0.66 -9.39 10.72
C LYS A 59 -1.66 -8.25 10.67
N LEU A 60 -2.19 -7.94 9.48
CA LEU A 60 -3.15 -6.86 9.32
C LEU A 60 -4.52 -7.26 9.88
N PRO A 61 -5.29 -6.30 10.40
CA PRO A 61 -6.67 -6.51 10.80
C PRO A 61 -7.53 -7.13 9.68
N GLN A 62 -8.35 -8.12 10.05
CA GLN A 62 -9.21 -8.87 9.12
C GLN A 62 -10.19 -7.96 8.36
N ASP A 63 -10.68 -6.92 9.02
CA ASP A 63 -11.59 -5.92 8.46
C ASP A 63 -10.92 -5.14 7.33
N LEU A 64 -9.67 -4.70 7.51
CA LEU A 64 -8.88 -4.06 6.46
C LEU A 64 -8.61 -5.02 5.31
N LEU A 65 -8.15 -6.23 5.62
CA LEU A 65 -7.86 -7.26 4.62
C LEU A 65 -9.08 -7.61 3.75
N SER A 66 -10.28 -7.57 4.34
CA SER A 66 -11.53 -7.84 3.61
C SER A 66 -11.86 -6.80 2.53
N ARG A 67 -11.20 -5.64 2.53
CA ARG A 67 -11.39 -4.56 1.55
C ARG A 67 -10.43 -4.64 0.38
N PHE A 68 -9.38 -5.46 0.50
CA PHE A 68 -8.40 -5.64 -0.56
C PHE A 68 -8.66 -6.91 -1.37
N THR A 69 -8.42 -6.80 -2.67
CA THR A 69 -8.11 -7.97 -3.49
C THR A 69 -6.63 -8.30 -3.28
N LYS A 70 -6.34 -9.52 -2.82
CA LYS A 70 -4.98 -9.92 -2.42
C LYS A 70 -4.24 -10.57 -3.59
N LEU A 71 -3.04 -10.08 -3.86
CA LEU A 71 -2.08 -10.69 -4.77
C LEU A 71 -0.86 -11.13 -3.96
N HIS A 72 -0.50 -12.40 -4.06
CA HIS A 72 0.69 -12.94 -3.42
C HIS A 72 1.71 -13.31 -4.49
N PHE A 73 2.89 -12.71 -4.43
CA PHE A 73 4.00 -13.04 -5.32
C PHE A 73 4.87 -14.09 -4.64
N ALA A 74 5.07 -15.21 -5.31
CA ALA A 74 6.01 -16.21 -4.82
C ALA A 74 7.44 -15.64 -4.84
N PRO A 75 8.31 -16.05 -3.89
CA PRO A 75 9.72 -15.75 -3.98
C PRO A 75 10.30 -16.25 -5.31
N TYR A 76 11.24 -15.50 -5.88
CA TYR A 76 11.96 -15.94 -7.07
C TYR A 76 12.71 -17.25 -6.78
N SER A 77 12.67 -18.17 -7.74
CA SER A 77 13.69 -19.22 -7.84
C SER A 77 15.06 -18.61 -8.13
N GLU A 78 16.12 -19.37 -7.85
CA GLU A 78 17.48 -18.94 -8.16
C GLU A 78 17.65 -18.56 -9.64
N GLN A 79 17.08 -19.35 -10.55
CA GLN A 79 17.15 -19.10 -11.98
C GLN A 79 16.38 -17.84 -12.40
N GLU A 80 15.17 -17.62 -11.89
CA GLU A 80 14.43 -16.39 -12.15
C GLU A 80 15.17 -15.16 -11.60
N PHE A 81 15.78 -15.29 -10.42
CA PHE A 81 16.58 -14.23 -9.83
C PHE A 81 17.79 -13.87 -10.70
N ILE A 82 18.52 -14.88 -11.21
CA ILE A 82 19.65 -14.68 -12.13
C ILE A 82 19.18 -13.99 -13.42
N GLU A 83 18.09 -14.47 -14.02
CA GLU A 83 17.54 -13.91 -15.26
C GLU A 83 17.11 -12.44 -15.10
N VAL A 84 16.40 -12.12 -14.01
CA VAL A 84 15.97 -10.75 -13.69
C VAL A 84 17.17 -9.84 -13.44
N SER A 85 18.16 -10.33 -12.68
CA SER A 85 19.38 -9.56 -12.37
C SER A 85 20.21 -9.25 -13.62
N GLN A 86 20.28 -10.18 -14.57
CA GLN A 86 20.98 -9.97 -15.85
C GLN A 86 20.26 -8.97 -16.78
N ARG A 87 18.94 -8.87 -16.67
CA ARG A 87 18.14 -7.91 -17.45
C ARG A 87 18.20 -6.49 -16.92
N MET A 88 18.56 -6.29 -15.65
CA MET A 88 18.84 -4.96 -15.13
C MET A 88 20.18 -4.47 -15.73
N PRO A 89 20.19 -3.41 -16.56
CA PRO A 89 21.44 -2.87 -17.07
C PRO A 89 22.26 -2.36 -15.89
N CYS A 90 23.43 -2.97 -15.64
CA CYS A 90 24.39 -2.49 -14.66
C CYS A 90 25.05 -1.18 -15.12
N SER A 91 24.31 -0.08 -15.20
CA SER A 91 24.90 1.25 -15.36
C SER A 91 25.43 1.82 -14.03
N GLY A 92 25.35 1.08 -12.91
CA GLY A 92 25.84 1.55 -11.62
C GLY A 92 26.14 0.49 -10.54
N LEU A 93 26.01 -0.81 -10.82
CA LEU A 93 26.28 -1.88 -9.84
C LEU A 93 27.36 -2.83 -10.37
N THR A 94 28.61 -2.58 -9.97
CA THR A 94 29.72 -3.50 -10.19
C THR A 94 29.58 -4.67 -9.23
N LEU A 95 28.74 -5.65 -9.57
CA LEU A 95 28.70 -6.94 -8.89
C LEU A 95 29.97 -7.72 -9.27
N ARG A 96 31.01 -7.65 -8.42
CA ARG A 96 32.09 -8.64 -8.42
C ARG A 96 31.55 -9.91 -7.80
N MET A 97 31.32 -10.92 -8.63
CA MET A 97 31.17 -12.29 -8.14
C MET A 97 32.58 -12.89 -7.93
N PRO A 98 32.79 -13.74 -6.91
CA PRO A 98 34.06 -14.42 -6.67
C PRO A 98 34.40 -15.46 -7.75
#